data_AF-A0A2V9JA26-F1
#
_entry.id   AF-A0A2V9JA26-F1
#
_cell.length_a   1.000
_cell.length_b   1.000
_cell.length_c   1.000
_cell.angle_alpha   90.00
_cell.angle_beta   90.00
_cell.angle_gamma   90.00
#
_symmetry.space_group_name_H-M   'P 1'
#
loop_
_entity.id
_entity.type
_entity.pdbx_description
1 polymer ?
#
loop_
_entity_poly.entity_id
_entity_poly.type
_entity_poly.pdbx_seq_one_letter_code
_entity_poly.pdbx_strand_id
1 'polypeptide(L)' 'MSAIRINELARELEVKPKAITDYLPEIGITDKKSHSSALEEDVANKVREHFHSAGEER' A
#
# COMPACT_ATOMS: atom_id res chain seq x y z
N MET A 1 -2.81 16.27 -5.19
CA MET A 1 -3.67 15.20 -4.67
C MET A 1 -3.70 14.09 -5.69
N SER A 2 -2.62 13.31 -5.73
CA SER A 2 -2.60 12.08 -6.49
C SER A 2 -3.13 10.97 -5.59
N ALA A 3 -4.02 10.13 -6.09
CA ALA A 3 -4.49 8.96 -5.38
C ALA A 3 -4.29 7.74 -6.27
N ILE A 4 -3.76 6.66 -5.70
CA ILE A 4 -3.50 5.41 -6.42
C ILE A 4 -4.37 4.29 -5.85
N ARG A 5 -4.90 3.42 -6.70
CA ARG A 5 -5.67 2.26 -6.22
C ARG A 5 -4.75 1.23 -5.59
N ILE A 6 -5.24 0.53 -4.57
CA ILE A 6 -4.48 -0.51 -3.87
C ILE A 6 -4.00 -1.61 -4.84
N ASN A 7 -4.80 -2.01 -5.83
CA ASN A 7 -4.39 -3.00 -6.83
C ASN A 7 -3.26 -2.51 -7.76
N GLU A 8 -3.25 -1.23 -8.12
CA GLU A 8 -2.21 -0.61 -8.94
C GLU A 8 -0.92 -0.48 -8.15
N LEU A 9 -1.02 0.01 -6.90
CA LEU A 9 0.11 0.09 -5.99
C LEU A 9 0.70 -1.29 -5.68
N ALA A 10 -0.13 -2.30 -5.51
CA ALA A 10 0.32 -3.68 -5.30
C ALA A 10 1.10 -4.22 -6.50
N ARG A 11 0.66 -3.89 -7.72
CA ARG A 11 1.35 -4.29 -8.94
C ARG A 11 2.67 -3.54 -9.13
N GLU A 12 2.70 -2.25 -8.79
CA GLU A 12 3.92 -1.43 -8.79
C GLU A 12 4.99 -1.98 -7.84
N LEU A 13 4.56 -2.40 -6.65
CA LEU A 13 5.43 -2.95 -5.61
C LEU A 13 5.67 -4.47 -5.74
N GLU A 14 5.09 -5.12 -6.76
CA GLU A 14 5.13 -6.58 -6.96
C GLU A 14 4.66 -7.40 -5.74
N VAL A 15 3.75 -6.84 -4.94
CA VAL A 15 3.16 -7.50 -3.77
C VAL A 15 1.69 -7.87 -4.00
N LYS A 16 1.13 -8.69 -3.11
CA LYS A 16 -0.31 -8.97 -3.13
C LYS A 16 -1.07 -7.76 -2.59
N PRO A 17 -2.22 -7.36 -3.17
CA PRO A 17 -3.08 -6.30 -2.62
C PRO A 17 -3.45 -6.51 -1.16
N LYS A 18 -3.57 -7.79 -0.76
CA LYS A 18 -3.83 -8.18 0.63
C LYS A 18 -2.72 -7.74 1.59
N ALA A 19 -1.44 -7.79 1.17
CA ALA A 19 -0.33 -7.34 2.00
C ALA A 19 -0.45 -5.84 2.30
N ILE A 20 -0.86 -5.04 1.31
CA ILE A 20 -1.12 -3.62 1.51
C ILE A 20 -2.29 -3.42 2.47
N THR A 21 -3.43 -4.09 2.26
CA THR A 21 -4.59 -3.94 3.16
C THR A 21 -4.30 -4.37 4.59
N ASP A 22 -3.46 -5.38 4.79
CA ASP A 22 -3.06 -5.86 6.10
C ASP A 22 -2.07 -4.89 6.79
N TYR A 23 -1.31 -4.09 6.02
CA TYR A 23 -0.41 -3.04 6.55
C TYR A 23 -1.11 -1.71 6.86
N LEU A 24 -2.24 -1.40 6.22
CA LEU A 24 -2.97 -0.14 6.45
C LEU A 24 -3.30 0.13 7.94
N PRO A 25 -3.74 -0.85 8.75
CA PRO A 25 -3.95 -0.66 10.18
C PRO A 25 -2.68 -0.28 10.96
N GLU A 26 -1.50 -0.77 10.56
CA GLU A 26 -0.21 -0.48 11.21
C GLU A 26 0.17 1.01 11.14
N ILE A 27 -0.28 1.71 10.09
CA ILE A 27 -0.09 3.15 9.90
C ILE A 27 -1.29 4.00 10.34
N GLY A 28 -2.25 3.39 11.06
CA GLY A 28 -3.42 4.06 11.61
C GLY A 28 -4.61 4.19 10.66
N ILE A 29 -4.60 3.53 9.50
CA ILE A 29 -5.73 3.49 8.57
C ILE A 29 -6.60 2.27 8.90
N THR A 30 -7.63 2.48 9.71
CA THR A 30 -8.56 1.41 10.13
C THR A 30 -9.81 1.29 9.26
N ASP A 31 -9.98 2.18 8.27
CA ASP A 31 -11.09 2.09 7.33
C ASP A 31 -11.04 0.80 6.53
N LYS A 32 -12.21 0.18 6.35
CA LYS A 32 -12.34 -1.03 5.55
C LYS A 32 -12.09 -0.70 4.07
N LYS A 33 -10.86 -0.91 3.61
CA LYS A 33 -10.48 -0.75 2.21
C LYS A 33 -10.49 -2.07 1.46
N SER A 34 -10.91 -2.02 0.20
CA SER A 34 -10.91 -3.13 -0.74
C SER A 34 -9.79 -2.93 -1.76
N HIS A 35 -9.46 -3.97 -2.54
CA HIS A 35 -8.40 -3.88 -3.57
C HIS A 35 -8.62 -2.76 -4.61
N SER A 36 -9.84 -2.28 -4.78
CA SER A 36 -10.21 -1.17 -5.68
C SER A 36 -10.24 0.19 -5.01
N SER A 37 -10.08 0.26 -3.68
CA SER A 37 -10.02 1.52 -2.94
C SER A 37 -8.77 2.31 -3.33
N ALA A 38 -8.92 3.63 -3.42
CA ALA A 38 -7.81 4.54 -3.60
C ALA A 38 -7.15 4.90 -2.26
N LEU A 39 -5.84 5.07 -2.30
CA LEU A 39 -5.01 5.61 -1.24
C LEU A 39 -4.49 6.97 -1.68
N GLU A 40 -4.58 7.93 -0.78
CA GLU A 40 -3.91 9.21 -0.93
C GLU A 40 -2.39 9.00 -1.04
N GLU A 41 -1.72 9.90 -1.75
CA GLU A 41 -0.27 9.88 -1.99
C GLU A 41 0.55 9.67 -0.71
N ASP A 42 0.21 10.36 0.39
CA ASP A 42 0.91 10.21 1.68
C ASP A 42 0.84 8.79 2.23
N VAL A 43 -0.31 8.12 2.09
CA VAL A 43 -0.52 6.75 2.54
C VAL A 43 0.20 5.79 1.59
N ALA A 44 0.09 6.01 0.28
CA ALA A 44 0.77 5.21 -0.71
C ALA A 44 2.29 5.26 -0.52
N ASN A 45 2.87 6.41 -0.20
CA ASN A 45 4.30 6.57 0.04
C ASN A 45 4.77 5.77 1.25
N LYS A 46 4.02 5.77 2.38
CA LYS A 46 4.34 4.91 3.53
C LYS A 46 4.31 3.42 3.19
N VAL A 47 3.38 3.01 2.33
CA VAL A 47 3.30 1.62 1.83
C VAL A 47 4.52 1.32 0.96
N ARG A 48 4.88 2.23 0.03
CA ARG A 48 6.10 2.09 -0.80
C ARG A 48 7.34 1.93 0.06
N GLU A 49 7.57 2.81 1.02
CA GLU A 49 8.74 2.75 1.91
C GLU A 49 8.83 1.41 2.66
N HIS A 50 7.69 0.91 3.17
CA HIS A 50 7.64 -0.36 3.88
C HIS A 50 8.00 -1.56 2.99
N PHE A 51 7.40 -1.66 1.81
CA PHE A 51 7.59 -2.81 0.90
C PHE A 51 8.86 -2.69 0.03
N HIS A 52 9.35 -1.49 -0.24
CA HIS A 52 10.60 -1.26 -0.97
C HIS A 52 11.81 -1.62 -0.10
N SER A 53 11.78 -1.26 1.20
CA SER A 53 12.84 -1.64 2.15
C SER A 53 12.92 -3.16 2.35
N ALA A 54 11.80 -3.87 2.25
CA ALA A 54 11.76 -5.34 2.33
C ALA A 54 12.31 -6.04 1.06
N GLY A 55 12.52 -5.31 -0.04
CA GLY A 55 13.07 -5.84 -1.29
C GLY A 55 14.60 -5.78 -1.37
N GLU A 56 15.25 -4.94 -0.56
CA GLU A 56 16.72 -4.76 -0.59
C GLU A 56 17.49 -5.71 0.35
N GLU A 57 16.80 -6.55 1.14
CA GLU A 57 17.41 -7.67 1.88
C GLU A 57 17.26 -8.99 1.11
N ARG A 58 17.83 -9.08 -0.11
CA ARG A 58 18.14 -10.35 -0.78
C ARG A 58 19.37 -10.28 -1.67
#